data_AF-A0A086M637-F1
#
_entry.id   AF-A0A086M637-F1
#
_cell.length_a   1.000
_cell.length_b   1.000
_cell.length_c   1.000
_cell.angle_alpha   90.00
_cell.angle_beta   90.00
_cell.angle_gamma   90.00
#
_symmetry.space_group_name_H-M   'P 1'
#
loop_
_entity.id
_entity.type
_entity.pdbx_description
1 polymer ?
#
loop_
_entity_poly.entity_id
_entity_poly.type
_entity_poly.pdbx_seq_one_letter_code
_entity_poly.pdbx_strand_id
1 'polypeptide(L)'
;MVDTAASADSARAPGDQVRCEGCAREVKPELLCPTCVKLGIQSSYFCSQSCFKENWKKHKDVHAVFKLLQKKNQEAETSAETDLAKFNPQDRNTWRNDPHLRNFLSFSFTGELRPWPILQCMRSVPPHIQQPDYALSGVPQSELDSRRKSNVHVHSEEEIQRLRETCLLGRRALDYAHSLVKPGVTTEEIDAKVHAFIVDNGGYPSPLNYQQFPKSCCTSVNEVICHGIPDFR
;
A
#
# COMPACT_ATOMS: atom_id res chain seq x y z
N MET A 1 -20.57 -30.37 8.50
CA MET A 1 -19.20 -30.85 8.75
C MET A 1 -18.29 -29.67 8.55
N VAL A 2 -17.62 -29.27 9.61
CA VAL A 2 -16.85 -28.02 9.72
C VAL A 2 -15.42 -28.38 9.36
N ASP A 3 -14.95 -27.99 8.18
CA ASP A 3 -13.54 -28.13 7.83
C ASP A 3 -12.84 -26.80 8.00
N THR A 4 -11.92 -26.83 8.96
CA THR A 4 -11.10 -25.74 9.49
C THR A 4 -10.08 -25.23 8.47
N ALA A 5 -9.95 -23.91 8.41
CA ALA A 5 -8.95 -23.17 7.65
C ALA A 5 -7.51 -23.62 7.99
N ALA A 6 -6.77 -24.04 6.96
CA ALA A 6 -5.32 -24.14 7.02
C ALA A 6 -4.73 -22.73 6.87
N SER A 7 -4.11 -22.25 7.94
CA SER A 7 -3.29 -21.04 7.98
C SER A 7 -2.17 -21.14 6.94
N ALA A 8 -2.13 -20.21 5.99
CA ALA A 8 -1.03 -20.07 5.04
C ALA A 8 0.24 -19.64 5.76
N ASP A 9 1.19 -20.55 5.88
CA ASP A 9 2.55 -20.28 6.35
C ASP A 9 3.32 -19.62 5.20
N SER A 10 3.62 -18.33 5.34
CA SER A 10 4.40 -17.55 4.37
C SER A 10 5.85 -18.02 4.41
N ALA A 11 6.22 -18.91 3.49
CA ALA A 11 7.60 -19.35 3.33
C ALA A 11 8.48 -18.19 2.82
N ARG A 12 9.37 -17.70 3.68
CA ARG A 12 10.37 -16.65 3.40
C ARG A 12 11.42 -17.10 2.38
N ALA A 13 11.89 -16.17 1.54
CA ALA A 13 12.94 -16.38 0.55
C ALA A 13 14.28 -16.85 1.18
N PRO A 14 15.07 -17.69 0.49
CA PRO A 14 16.32 -18.24 1.04
C PRO A 14 17.44 -17.19 0.98
N GLY A 15 17.80 -16.60 2.12
CA GLY A 15 18.98 -15.74 2.23
C GLY A 15 18.98 -14.65 3.32
N ASP A 16 17.84 -14.35 3.95
CA ASP A 16 17.79 -13.30 4.99
C ASP A 16 18.45 -13.78 6.29
N GLN A 17 19.63 -13.24 6.60
CA GLN A 17 20.32 -13.47 7.87
C GLN A 17 19.51 -12.85 9.02
N VAL A 18 18.91 -13.70 9.85
CA VAL A 18 18.16 -13.29 11.03
C VAL A 18 19.11 -12.91 12.16
N ARG A 19 18.91 -11.75 12.80
CA ARG A 19 19.74 -11.26 13.90
C ARG A 19 19.03 -11.35 15.25
N CYS A 20 19.81 -11.57 16.29
CA CYS A 20 19.37 -11.60 17.68
C CYS A 20 19.05 -10.19 18.18
N GLU A 21 17.85 -9.97 18.70
CA GLU A 21 17.43 -8.69 19.30
C GLU A 21 18.22 -8.32 20.57
N GLY A 22 18.81 -9.30 21.25
CA GLY A 22 19.59 -9.05 22.46
C GLY A 22 21.05 -8.67 22.18
N CYS A 23 21.72 -9.37 21.27
CA CYS A 23 23.18 -9.23 21.05
C CYS A 23 23.59 -8.98 19.60
N ALA A 24 22.64 -8.75 18.69
CA ALA A 24 22.83 -8.47 17.27
C ALA A 24 23.57 -9.54 16.44
N ARG A 25 23.94 -10.69 17.03
CA ARG A 25 24.55 -11.82 16.33
C ARG A 25 23.53 -12.53 15.43
N GLU A 26 24.02 -13.13 14.35
CA GLU A 26 23.20 -14.00 13.50
C GLU A 26 22.68 -15.21 14.28
N VAL A 27 21.42 -15.53 14.06
CA VAL A 27 20.70 -16.62 14.75
C VAL A 27 19.80 -17.37 13.80
N LYS A 28 19.54 -18.63 14.14
CA LYS A 28 18.44 -19.38 13.54
C LYS A 28 17.11 -18.87 14.13
N PRO A 29 16.04 -18.80 13.34
CA PRO A 29 14.74 -18.27 13.76
C PRO A 29 13.94 -19.24 14.65
N GLU A 30 14.57 -19.83 15.67
CA GLU A 30 13.97 -20.89 16.50
C GLU A 30 13.38 -20.36 17.82
N LEU A 31 14.02 -19.35 18.43
CA LEU A 31 13.62 -18.83 19.73
C LEU A 31 13.00 -17.44 19.61
N LEU A 32 11.67 -17.40 19.66
CA LEU A 32 10.85 -16.19 19.55
C LEU A 32 10.41 -15.66 20.93
N CYS A 33 10.19 -14.35 21.02
CA CYS A 33 9.50 -13.75 22.17
C CYS A 33 7.99 -14.11 22.15
N PRO A 34 7.44 -14.80 23.17
CA PRO A 34 6.03 -15.18 23.19
C PRO A 34 5.06 -13.99 23.16
N THR A 35 5.48 -12.84 23.70
CA THR A 35 4.67 -11.62 23.72
C THR A 35 4.63 -10.96 22.34
N CYS A 36 5.76 -10.93 21.62
CA CYS A 36 5.79 -10.44 20.23
C CYS A 36 4.89 -11.26 19.33
N VAL A 37 4.91 -12.59 19.45
CA VAL A 37 4.03 -13.48 18.70
C VAL A 37 2.56 -13.14 18.97
N LYS A 38 2.18 -12.94 20.24
CA LYS A 38 0.81 -12.54 20.61
C LYS A 38 0.41 -11.15 20.10
N LEU A 39 1.37 -10.23 19.98
CA LEU A 39 1.14 -8.88 19.46
C LEU A 39 1.22 -8.81 17.93
N GLY A 40 1.57 -9.90 17.24
CA GLY A 40 1.77 -9.90 15.79
C GLY A 40 3.04 -9.19 15.33
N ILE A 41 4.01 -8.98 16.23
CA ILE A 41 5.32 -8.42 15.89
C ILE A 41 6.13 -9.51 15.20
N GLN A 42 6.22 -9.44 13.88
CA GLN A 42 7.06 -10.35 13.09
C GLN A 42 8.53 -10.03 13.37
N SER A 43 9.38 -11.06 13.50
CA SER A 43 10.84 -11.02 13.57
C SER A 43 11.60 -10.78 14.90
N SER A 44 10.99 -11.03 16.07
CA SER A 44 11.73 -10.95 17.36
C SER A 44 12.46 -12.26 17.73
N TYR A 45 13.73 -12.40 17.38
CA TYR A 45 14.50 -13.63 17.62
C TYR A 45 15.63 -13.45 18.65
N PHE A 46 15.96 -14.52 19.37
CA PHE A 46 17.03 -14.55 20.38
C PHE A 46 17.97 -15.75 20.18
N CYS A 47 19.27 -15.56 20.42
CA CYS A 47 20.26 -16.63 20.23
C CYS A 47 20.22 -17.71 21.31
N SER A 48 19.68 -17.40 22.49
CA SER A 48 19.57 -18.32 23.62
C SER A 48 18.59 -17.81 24.67
N GLN A 49 18.13 -18.70 25.54
CA GLN A 49 17.26 -18.33 26.67
C GLN A 49 17.97 -17.43 27.70
N SER A 50 19.30 -17.56 27.85
CA SER A 50 20.09 -16.64 28.68
C SER A 50 20.12 -15.23 28.09
N CYS A 51 20.38 -15.11 26.78
CA CYS A 51 20.39 -13.82 26.08
C CYS A 51 19.03 -13.12 26.15
N PHE A 52 17.93 -13.89 26.04
CA PHE A 52 16.57 -13.38 26.22
C PHE A 52 16.35 -12.82 27.64
N LYS A 53 16.73 -13.57 28.68
CA LYS A 53 16.53 -13.15 30.08
C LYS A 53 17.33 -11.90 30.44
N GLU A 54 18.58 -11.83 30.00
CA GLU A 54 19.47 -10.68 30.24
C GLU A 54 18.96 -9.40 29.56
N ASN A 55 18.42 -9.54 28.34
CA ASN A 55 17.97 -8.40 27.53
C ASN A 55 16.47 -8.10 27.66
N TRP A 56 15.72 -8.90 28.43
CA TRP A 56 14.27 -8.76 28.62
C TRP A 56 13.86 -7.36 29.07
N LYS A 57 14.62 -6.75 29.99
CA LYS A 57 14.32 -5.41 30.52
C LYS A 57 14.29 -4.33 29.43
N LYS A 58 15.11 -4.46 28.38
CA LYS A 58 15.14 -3.54 27.24
C LYS A 58 14.12 -3.96 26.18
N HIS A 59 14.01 -5.25 25.91
CA HIS A 59 13.12 -5.77 24.88
C HIS A 59 11.63 -5.52 25.20
N LYS A 60 11.22 -5.56 26.48
CA LYS A 60 9.82 -5.31 26.86
C LYS A 60 9.32 -3.90 26.47
N ASP A 61 10.22 -2.94 26.29
CA ASP A 61 9.87 -1.58 25.90
C ASP A 61 9.36 -1.55 24.44
N VAL A 62 9.86 -2.45 23.59
CA VAL A 62 9.35 -2.66 22.22
C VAL A 62 7.86 -3.00 22.24
N HIS A 63 7.41 -3.83 23.19
CA HIS A 63 5.99 -4.15 23.33
C HIS A 63 5.16 -2.94 23.77
N ALA A 64 5.70 -2.12 24.66
CA ALA A 64 5.02 -0.91 25.13
C ALA A 64 4.87 0.10 23.97
N VAL A 65 5.93 0.31 23.21
CA VAL A 65 5.92 1.17 22.01
C VAL A 65 4.92 0.64 20.99
N PHE A 66 4.96 -0.65 20.66
CA PHE A 66 4.05 -1.25 19.68
C PHE A 66 2.58 -1.14 20.09
N LYS A 67 2.25 -1.37 21.37
CA LYS A 67 0.89 -1.17 21.90
C LYS A 67 0.43 0.29 21.83
N LEU A 68 1.33 1.24 22.11
CA LEU A 68 1.03 2.67 21.99
C LEU A 68 0.77 3.06 20.53
N LEU A 69 1.55 2.52 19.59
CA LEU A 69 1.34 2.74 18.16
C LEU A 69 0.01 2.15 17.69
N GLN A 70 -0.33 0.92 18.11
CA GLN A 70 -1.64 0.32 17.81
C GLN A 70 -2.80 1.16 18.35
N LYS A 71 -2.71 1.63 19.59
CA LYS A 71 -3.74 2.49 20.19
C LYS A 71 -3.88 3.82 19.43
N LYS A 72 -2.77 4.47 19.08
CA LYS A 72 -2.78 5.69 18.28
C LYS A 72 -3.39 5.48 16.90
N ASN A 73 -3.10 4.36 16.25
CA ASN A 73 -3.67 4.04 14.95
C ASN A 73 -5.18 3.82 15.05
N GLN A 74 -5.66 3.08 16.07
CA GLN A 74 -7.10 2.89 16.29
C GLN A 74 -7.83 4.20 16.60
N GLU A 75 -7.25 5.08 17.43
CA GLU A 75 -7.81 6.40 17.76
C GLU A 75 -7.83 7.32 16.52
N ALA A 76 -6.78 7.27 15.68
CA ALA A 76 -6.71 8.04 14.44
C ALA A 76 -7.69 7.54 13.36
N GLU A 77 -7.85 6.22 13.23
CA GLU A 77 -8.82 5.60 12.33
C GLU A 77 -10.25 5.95 12.73
N THR A 78 -10.60 5.85 14.02
CA THR A 78 -11.93 6.21 14.51
C THR A 78 -12.23 7.71 14.38
N SER A 79 -11.25 8.59 14.65
CA SER A 79 -11.45 10.03 14.44
C SER A 79 -11.62 10.38 12.95
N ALA A 80 -10.78 9.82 12.08
CA ALA A 80 -10.85 10.07 10.65
C ALA A 80 -12.17 9.57 10.05
N GLU A 81 -12.66 8.41 10.48
CA GLU A 81 -13.96 7.86 10.08
C GLU A 81 -15.11 8.77 10.52
N THR A 82 -15.06 9.31 11.74
CA THR A 82 -16.08 10.29 12.20
C THR A 82 -16.01 11.65 11.50
N ASP A 83 -14.84 12.07 11.04
CA ASP A 83 -14.65 13.33 10.30
C ASP A 83 -15.10 13.19 8.85
N LEU A 84 -14.81 12.06 8.20
CA LEU A 84 -15.29 11.76 6.85
C LEU A 84 -16.81 11.61 6.79
N ALA A 85 -17.43 11.00 7.80
CA ALA A 85 -18.89 10.90 7.88
C ALA A 85 -19.60 12.27 7.96
N LYS A 86 -18.88 13.32 8.37
CA LYS A 86 -19.38 14.70 8.47
C LYS A 86 -18.86 15.59 7.35
N PHE A 87 -18.04 15.05 6.44
CA PHE A 87 -17.46 15.84 5.36
C PHE A 87 -18.56 16.32 4.41
N ASN A 88 -18.54 17.62 4.11
CA ASN A 88 -19.44 18.23 3.15
C ASN A 88 -18.64 18.67 1.91
N PRO A 89 -18.78 17.99 0.76
CA PRO A 89 -18.07 18.33 -0.47
C PRO A 89 -18.48 19.67 -1.09
N GLN A 90 -19.51 20.35 -0.58
CA GLN A 90 -19.88 21.69 -1.04
C GLN A 90 -19.31 22.80 -0.14
N ASP A 91 -18.87 22.49 1.08
CA ASP A 91 -18.27 23.47 1.99
C ASP A 91 -16.75 23.57 1.78
N ARG A 92 -16.36 24.47 0.87
CA ARG A 92 -14.96 24.72 0.54
C ARG A 92 -14.14 25.33 1.68
N ASN A 93 -14.75 25.78 2.78
CA ASN A 93 -13.96 26.28 3.91
C ASN A 93 -13.13 25.18 4.56
N THR A 94 -13.67 23.96 4.59
CA THR A 94 -12.99 22.77 5.14
C THR A 94 -11.79 22.33 4.29
N TRP A 95 -11.73 22.74 3.03
CA TRP A 95 -10.70 22.32 2.07
C TRP A 95 -9.35 23.01 2.28
N ARG A 96 -9.32 24.17 2.97
CA ARG A 96 -8.11 24.99 3.10
C ARG A 96 -6.94 24.26 3.74
N ASN A 97 -7.23 23.33 4.64
CA ASN A 97 -6.22 22.60 5.41
C ASN A 97 -5.84 21.26 4.79
N ASP A 98 -6.58 20.79 3.77
CA ASP A 98 -6.30 19.52 3.11
C ASP A 98 -5.37 19.74 1.89
N PRO A 99 -4.21 19.06 1.83
CA PRO A 99 -3.23 19.24 0.75
C PRO A 99 -3.77 18.97 -0.67
N HIS A 100 -4.75 18.07 -0.80
CA HIS A 100 -5.37 17.70 -2.06
C HIS A 100 -6.50 18.68 -2.40
N LEU A 101 -7.43 18.92 -1.46
CA LEU A 101 -8.63 19.73 -1.72
C LEU A 101 -8.34 21.23 -1.85
N ARG A 102 -7.28 21.74 -1.20
CA ARG A 102 -6.91 23.17 -1.29
C ARG A 102 -6.66 23.63 -2.73
N ASN A 103 -6.30 22.72 -3.63
CA ASN A 103 -6.05 23.02 -5.04
C ASN A 103 -7.34 23.42 -5.79
N PHE A 104 -8.51 23.11 -5.23
CA PHE A 104 -9.82 23.34 -5.87
C PHE A 104 -10.61 24.52 -5.28
N LEU A 105 -10.03 25.30 -4.35
CA LEU A 105 -10.73 26.38 -3.65
C LEU A 105 -11.37 27.40 -4.61
N SER A 106 -10.65 27.82 -5.64
CA SER A 106 -11.11 28.76 -6.67
C SER A 106 -11.53 28.07 -7.98
N PHE A 107 -11.55 26.74 -8.02
CA PHE A 107 -11.86 25.99 -9.25
C PHE A 107 -13.37 25.95 -9.52
N SER A 108 -13.77 26.15 -10.77
CA SER A 108 -15.16 26.02 -11.21
C SER A 108 -15.37 24.65 -11.84
N PHE A 109 -16.20 23.81 -11.21
CA PHE A 109 -16.48 22.46 -11.70
C PHE A 109 -17.48 22.50 -12.86
N THR A 110 -17.32 21.57 -13.81
CA THR A 110 -18.18 21.45 -14.99
C THR A 110 -19.45 20.65 -14.74
N GLY A 111 -19.49 19.88 -13.64
CA GLY A 111 -20.63 19.05 -13.25
C GLY A 111 -20.82 18.99 -11.74
N GLU A 112 -21.56 17.98 -11.28
CA GLU A 112 -21.94 17.81 -9.87
C GLU A 112 -20.86 17.11 -9.03
N LEU A 113 -19.94 16.37 -9.65
CA LEU A 113 -18.90 15.66 -8.94
C LEU A 113 -17.94 16.63 -8.23
N ARG A 114 -17.50 16.24 -7.03
CA ARG A 114 -16.54 17.00 -6.20
C ARG A 114 -15.47 16.05 -5.66
N PRO A 115 -14.22 16.51 -5.50
CA PRO A 115 -13.18 15.73 -4.86
C PRO A 115 -13.47 15.58 -3.36
N TRP A 116 -13.15 14.42 -2.83
CA TRP A 116 -13.12 14.14 -1.40
C TRP A 116 -11.67 14.09 -0.89
N PRO A 117 -11.44 14.13 0.43
CA PRO A 117 -10.10 13.93 0.95
C PRO A 117 -9.53 12.59 0.45
N ILE A 118 -8.21 12.52 0.33
CA ILE A 118 -7.49 11.30 -0.03
C ILE A 118 -6.63 10.85 1.15
N LEU A 119 -6.28 9.56 1.20
CA LEU A 119 -5.19 9.15 2.08
C LEU A 119 -3.89 9.86 1.65
N GLN A 120 -3.33 10.67 2.54
CA GLN A 120 -2.17 11.55 2.26
C GLN A 120 -0.86 10.77 2.08
N CYS A 121 -0.76 9.59 2.68
CA CYS A 121 0.38 8.71 2.53
C CYS A 121 0.13 7.71 1.39
N MET A 122 1.10 7.57 0.49
CA MET A 122 1.08 6.52 -0.52
C MET A 122 1.20 5.14 0.16
N ARG A 123 0.49 4.15 -0.38
CA ARG A 123 0.54 2.78 0.14
C ARG A 123 1.91 2.16 -0.15
N SER A 124 2.49 1.49 0.84
CA SER A 124 3.83 0.91 0.73
C SER A 124 3.85 -0.35 -0.13
N VAL A 125 4.86 -0.47 -0.98
CA VAL A 125 5.15 -1.71 -1.72
C VAL A 125 6.33 -2.43 -1.06
N PRO A 126 6.24 -3.75 -0.79
CA PRO A 126 7.36 -4.52 -0.25
C PRO A 126 8.65 -4.42 -1.08
N PRO A 127 9.83 -4.39 -0.44
CA PRO A 127 11.11 -4.16 -1.13
C PRO A 127 11.54 -5.29 -2.06
N HIS A 128 10.95 -6.48 -1.93
CA HIS A 128 11.24 -7.63 -2.81
C HIS A 128 10.53 -7.54 -4.17
N ILE A 129 9.53 -6.67 -4.32
CA ILE A 129 8.83 -6.45 -5.59
C ILE A 129 9.69 -5.54 -6.46
N GLN A 130 9.90 -5.94 -7.71
CA GLN A 130 10.64 -5.13 -8.67
C GLN A 130 9.91 -3.81 -8.93
N GLN A 131 10.62 -2.70 -8.77
CA GLN A 131 10.06 -1.36 -8.92
C GLN A 131 10.49 -0.71 -10.23
N PRO A 132 9.62 0.10 -10.87
CA PRO A 132 10.01 0.94 -12.00
C PRO A 132 10.97 2.06 -11.57
N ASP A 133 11.65 2.68 -12.55
CA ASP A 133 12.62 3.76 -12.32
C ASP A 133 12.03 5.01 -11.63
N TYR A 134 10.73 5.24 -11.79
CA TYR A 134 10.00 6.34 -11.15
C TYR A 134 9.47 6.03 -9.75
N ALA A 135 9.54 4.80 -9.24
CA ALA A 135 8.84 4.42 -8.02
C ALA A 135 9.20 5.28 -6.79
N LEU A 136 10.45 5.75 -6.72
CA LEU A 136 10.92 6.62 -5.64
C LEU A 136 10.80 8.12 -6.01
N SER A 137 11.27 8.51 -7.19
CA SER A 137 11.40 9.92 -7.60
C SER A 137 10.10 10.52 -8.14
N GLY A 138 9.18 9.68 -8.59
CA GLY A 138 8.04 10.01 -9.41
C GLY A 138 8.36 10.48 -10.82
N VAL A 139 9.61 10.32 -11.27
CA VAL A 139 10.09 10.79 -12.58
C VAL A 139 10.47 9.58 -13.46
N PRO A 140 9.74 9.32 -14.57
CA PRO A 140 10.01 8.18 -15.46
C PRO A 140 11.17 8.50 -16.41
N GLN A 141 12.40 8.37 -15.93
CA GLN A 141 13.59 8.77 -16.66
C GLN A 141 13.74 8.05 -18.00
N SER A 142 13.49 6.75 -18.04
CA SER A 142 13.54 5.93 -19.26
C SER A 142 12.58 6.44 -20.35
N GLU A 143 11.39 6.92 -19.98
CA GLU A 143 10.43 7.52 -20.92
C GLU A 143 10.84 8.91 -21.38
N LEU A 144 11.43 9.72 -20.49
CA LEU A 144 11.97 11.04 -20.85
C LEU A 144 13.08 10.92 -21.89
N ASP A 145 13.94 9.91 -21.75
CA ASP A 145 15.05 9.63 -22.67
C ASP A 145 14.56 9.10 -24.03
N SER A 146 13.37 8.49 -24.08
CA SER A 146 12.76 7.99 -25.32
C SER A 146 11.80 8.96 -25.99
N ARG A 147 11.42 10.08 -25.36
CA ARG A 147 10.32 10.98 -25.78
C ARG A 147 10.40 11.51 -27.22
N ARG A 148 11.60 11.59 -27.80
CA ARG A 148 11.83 12.10 -29.16
C ARG A 148 12.10 11.00 -30.20
N LYS A 149 12.09 9.73 -29.79
CA LYS A 149 12.31 8.60 -30.68
C LYS A 149 10.99 8.26 -31.38
N SER A 150 11.03 8.16 -32.71
CA SER A 150 9.91 7.64 -33.52
C SER A 150 10.00 6.12 -33.72
N ASN A 151 11.09 5.50 -33.29
CA ASN A 151 11.28 4.06 -33.39
C ASN A 151 10.36 3.35 -32.37
N VAL A 152 9.52 2.44 -32.88
CA VAL A 152 8.68 1.57 -32.07
C VAL A 152 9.48 0.32 -31.72
N HIS A 153 9.61 0.03 -30.42
CA HIS A 153 10.34 -1.14 -29.95
C HIS A 153 9.69 -2.43 -30.46
N VAL A 154 10.50 -3.30 -31.05
CA VAL A 154 10.06 -4.64 -31.49
C VAL A 154 10.52 -5.63 -30.43
N HIS A 155 9.56 -6.25 -29.76
CA HIS A 155 9.83 -7.14 -28.64
C HIS A 155 10.39 -8.50 -29.07
N SER A 156 11.28 -9.06 -28.25
CA SER A 156 11.72 -10.47 -28.37
C SER A 156 10.63 -11.43 -27.86
N GLU A 157 10.74 -12.74 -28.13
CA GLU A 157 9.76 -13.71 -27.64
C GLU A 157 9.73 -13.75 -26.09
N GLU A 158 10.88 -13.61 -25.43
CA GLU A 158 10.98 -13.54 -23.97
C GLU A 158 10.30 -12.29 -23.40
N GLU A 159 10.43 -11.15 -24.09
CA GLU A 159 9.72 -9.92 -23.71
C GLU A 159 8.22 -10.05 -23.88
N ILE A 160 7.78 -10.65 -25.00
CA ILE A 160 6.36 -10.90 -25.26
C ILE A 160 5.78 -11.83 -24.19
N GLN A 161 6.51 -12.88 -23.77
CA GLN A 161 6.05 -13.77 -22.72
C GLN A 161 5.88 -13.06 -21.37
N ARG A 162 6.84 -12.20 -20.98
CA ARG A 162 6.71 -11.36 -19.77
C ARG A 162 5.53 -10.39 -19.85
N LEU A 163 5.31 -9.79 -21.02
CA LEU A 163 4.15 -8.91 -21.27
C LEU A 163 2.84 -9.67 -21.13
N ARG A 164 2.73 -10.90 -21.67
CA ARG A 164 1.53 -11.74 -21.52
C ARG A 164 1.21 -11.99 -20.05
N GLU A 165 2.20 -12.37 -19.24
CA GLU A 165 2.03 -12.61 -17.80
C GLU A 165 1.59 -11.35 -17.04
N THR A 166 2.20 -10.21 -17.38
CA THR A 166 1.85 -8.90 -16.80
C THR A 166 0.42 -8.51 -17.16
N CYS A 167 0.01 -8.68 -18.41
CA CYS A 167 -1.35 -8.41 -18.87
C CYS A 167 -2.39 -9.33 -18.20
N LEU A 168 -2.05 -10.60 -17.96
CA LEU A 168 -2.92 -11.53 -17.24
C LEU A 168 -3.11 -11.10 -15.77
N LEU A 169 -2.06 -10.62 -15.10
CA LEU A 169 -2.20 -10.02 -13.77
C LEU A 169 -3.07 -8.76 -13.82
N GLY A 170 -2.85 -7.87 -14.79
CA GLY A 170 -3.67 -6.66 -14.97
C GLY A 170 -5.15 -6.98 -15.18
N ARG A 171 -5.47 -7.99 -16.00
CA ARG A 171 -6.85 -8.49 -16.19
C ARG A 171 -7.43 -8.99 -14.87
N ARG A 172 -6.71 -9.85 -14.13
CA ARG A 172 -7.19 -10.38 -12.85
C ARG A 172 -7.43 -9.26 -11.82
N ALA A 173 -6.57 -8.24 -11.78
CA ALA A 173 -6.74 -7.08 -10.91
C ALA A 173 -7.98 -6.26 -11.27
N LEU A 174 -8.25 -6.07 -12.57
CA LEU A 174 -9.45 -5.39 -13.05
C LEU A 174 -10.73 -6.18 -12.72
N ASP A 175 -10.72 -7.50 -12.91
CA ASP A 175 -11.86 -8.36 -12.59
C ASP A 175 -12.13 -8.36 -11.07
N TYR A 176 -11.06 -8.35 -10.26
CA TYR A 176 -11.19 -8.17 -8.81
C TYR A 176 -11.78 -6.81 -8.46
N ALA A 177 -11.29 -5.71 -9.07
CA ALA A 177 -11.84 -4.37 -8.87
C ALA A 177 -13.34 -4.30 -9.21
N HIS A 178 -13.75 -4.92 -10.32
CA HIS A 178 -15.15 -5.02 -10.73
C HIS A 178 -16.01 -5.67 -9.64
N SER A 179 -15.54 -6.73 -8.99
CA SER A 179 -16.28 -7.41 -7.91
C SER A 179 -16.55 -6.53 -6.68
N LEU A 180 -15.81 -5.42 -6.52
CA LEU A 180 -15.93 -4.51 -5.39
C LEU A 180 -16.98 -3.42 -5.61
N VAL A 181 -17.38 -3.16 -6.86
CA VAL A 181 -18.24 -2.04 -7.22
C VAL A 181 -19.66 -2.28 -6.71
N LYS A 182 -20.05 -1.50 -5.70
CA LYS A 182 -21.42 -1.46 -5.18
C LYS A 182 -21.69 -0.09 -4.53
N PRO A 183 -22.95 0.34 -4.43
CA PRO A 183 -23.30 1.58 -3.73
C PRO A 183 -22.74 1.61 -2.30
N GLY A 184 -22.19 2.77 -1.92
CA GLY A 184 -21.59 2.99 -0.60
C GLY A 184 -20.15 2.55 -0.43
N VAL A 185 -19.52 1.93 -1.45
CA VAL A 185 -18.07 1.68 -1.45
C VAL A 185 -17.35 2.90 -2.01
N THR A 186 -16.37 3.39 -1.26
CA THR A 186 -15.54 4.51 -1.70
C THR A 186 -14.55 4.11 -2.78
N THR A 187 -14.11 5.08 -3.59
CA THR A 187 -13.06 4.79 -4.57
C THR A 187 -11.70 4.50 -3.92
N GLU A 188 -11.40 5.11 -2.76
CA GLU A 188 -10.24 4.79 -1.92
C GLU A 188 -10.24 3.32 -1.45
N GLU A 189 -11.40 2.76 -1.09
CA GLU A 189 -11.51 1.33 -0.74
C GLU A 189 -11.20 0.41 -1.92
N ILE A 190 -11.64 0.78 -3.12
CA ILE A 190 -11.34 0.04 -4.34
C ILE A 190 -9.83 0.06 -4.59
N ASP A 191 -9.21 1.25 -4.54
CA ASP A 191 -7.75 1.40 -4.69
C ASP A 191 -6.97 0.58 -3.65
N ALA A 192 -7.39 0.64 -2.38
CA ALA A 192 -6.74 -0.11 -1.31
C ALA A 192 -6.69 -1.61 -1.59
N LYS A 193 -7.83 -2.16 -2.03
CA LYS A 193 -7.96 -3.59 -2.35
C LYS A 193 -7.21 -3.95 -3.62
N VAL A 194 -7.28 -3.12 -4.66
CA VAL A 194 -6.53 -3.34 -5.91
C VAL A 194 -5.02 -3.28 -5.68
N HIS A 195 -4.55 -2.32 -4.87
CA HIS A 195 -3.15 -2.24 -4.44
C HIS A 195 -2.70 -3.55 -3.78
N ALA A 196 -3.43 -3.99 -2.75
CA ALA A 196 -3.12 -5.22 -2.04
C ALA A 196 -3.11 -6.43 -2.99
N PHE A 197 -4.12 -6.56 -3.85
CA PHE A 197 -4.18 -7.64 -4.83
C PHE A 197 -2.96 -7.68 -5.75
N ILE A 198 -2.54 -6.54 -6.28
CA ILE A 198 -1.37 -6.45 -7.17
C ILE A 198 -0.09 -6.82 -6.41
N VAL A 199 0.11 -6.29 -5.20
CA VAL A 199 1.26 -6.57 -4.33
C VAL A 199 1.32 -8.04 -3.94
N ASP A 200 0.20 -8.63 -3.53
CA ASP A 200 0.10 -10.05 -3.14
C ASP A 200 0.39 -11.00 -4.31
N ASN A 201 0.25 -10.53 -5.55
CA ASN A 201 0.61 -11.26 -6.76
C ASN A 201 2.00 -10.88 -7.30
N GLY A 202 2.83 -10.21 -6.50
CA GLY A 202 4.22 -9.86 -6.85
C GLY A 202 4.37 -8.72 -7.85
N GLY A 203 3.31 -7.95 -8.11
CA GLY A 203 3.32 -6.81 -9.02
C GLY A 203 3.54 -5.47 -8.33
N TYR A 204 4.06 -4.50 -9.07
CA TYR A 204 4.04 -3.08 -8.69
C TYR A 204 2.85 -2.40 -9.38
N PRO A 205 1.98 -1.67 -8.65
CA PRO A 205 0.90 -0.91 -9.27
C PRO A 205 1.47 0.31 -10.00
N SER A 206 1.61 0.22 -11.33
CA SER A 206 2.30 1.21 -12.16
C SER A 206 1.87 2.68 -11.97
N PRO A 207 0.58 3.02 -11.73
CA PRO A 207 0.19 4.41 -11.48
C PRO A 207 0.82 5.00 -10.21
N LEU A 208 1.18 4.17 -9.23
CA LEU A 208 1.67 4.64 -7.94
C LEU A 208 2.97 5.44 -8.13
N ASN A 209 2.96 6.67 -7.65
CA ASN A 209 4.03 7.66 -7.79
C ASN A 209 4.42 8.02 -9.23
N TYR A 210 3.80 7.46 -10.27
CA TYR A 210 4.08 7.85 -11.65
C TYR A 210 3.71 9.31 -11.88
N GLN A 211 4.69 10.17 -12.20
CA GLN A 211 4.51 11.63 -12.22
C GLN A 211 3.86 12.18 -10.94
N GLN A 212 4.20 11.58 -9.79
CA GLN A 212 3.64 11.88 -8.46
C GLN A 212 2.14 11.57 -8.31
N PHE A 213 1.56 10.72 -9.17
CA PHE A 213 0.20 10.24 -8.99
C PHE A 213 0.07 9.44 -7.67
N PRO A 214 -0.87 9.78 -6.77
CA PRO A 214 -0.80 9.34 -5.37
C PRO A 214 -1.41 7.96 -5.08
N LYS A 215 -1.98 7.28 -6.09
CA LYS A 215 -2.79 6.07 -5.92
C LYS A 215 -2.35 4.95 -6.87
N SER A 216 -2.85 3.76 -6.63
CA SER A 216 -2.46 2.53 -7.33
C SER A 216 -3.32 2.27 -8.58
N CYS A 217 -4.51 2.86 -8.65
CA CYS A 217 -5.34 2.88 -9.84
C CYS A 217 -6.03 4.24 -10.03
N CYS A 218 -6.68 4.41 -11.18
CA CYS A 218 -7.54 5.57 -11.45
C CYS A 218 -9.02 5.15 -11.34
N THR A 219 -9.85 5.99 -10.75
CA THR A 219 -11.31 5.78 -10.62
C THR A 219 -12.07 6.98 -11.18
N SER A 220 -12.60 6.81 -12.40
CA SER A 220 -13.23 7.88 -13.16
C SER A 220 -14.76 7.76 -13.15
N VAL A 221 -15.41 8.53 -12.27
CA VAL A 221 -16.86 8.51 -12.11
C VAL A 221 -17.50 9.58 -13.00
N ASN A 222 -18.57 9.21 -13.71
CA ASN A 222 -19.44 10.12 -14.48
C ASN A 222 -18.68 11.05 -15.45
N GLU A 223 -18.63 12.37 -15.17
CA GLU A 223 -18.00 13.38 -16.02
C GLU A 223 -16.46 13.40 -15.98
N VAL A 224 -15.84 12.57 -15.12
CA VAL A 224 -14.38 12.42 -15.08
C VAL A 224 -13.94 11.60 -16.29
N ILE A 225 -13.26 12.23 -17.24
CA ILE A 225 -12.80 11.58 -18.48
C ILE A 225 -11.79 10.45 -18.19
N CYS A 226 -10.75 10.75 -17.43
CA CYS A 226 -9.67 9.82 -17.06
C CYS A 226 -8.91 10.35 -15.85
N HIS A 227 -8.06 9.51 -15.26
CA HIS A 227 -7.15 9.86 -14.16
C HIS A 227 -7.84 10.42 -12.91
N GLY A 228 -9.09 10.02 -12.63
CA GLY A 228 -9.72 10.30 -11.34
C GLY A 228 -8.89 9.67 -10.22
N ILE A 229 -8.59 10.46 -9.19
CA ILE A 229 -7.81 10.00 -8.03
C ILE A 229 -8.78 9.33 -7.06
N PRO A 230 -8.55 8.06 -6.68
CA PRO A 230 -9.27 7.42 -5.58
C PRO A 230 -9.31 8.28 -4.32
N ASP A 231 -10.52 8.55 -3.84
CA ASP A 231 -10.84 9.40 -2.69
C ASP A 231 -11.98 8.79 -1.84
N PHE A 232 -12.32 9.46 -0.75
CA PHE A 232 -13.35 8.99 0.20
C PHE A 232 -14.81 9.20 -0.25
N ARG A 233 -15.06 9.52 -1.52
CA ARG A 233 -16.43 9.69 -2.05
C ARG A 233 -17.19 8.37 -2.15
#